data_AF-A0A3E5AKT1-F1
#
_entry.id   AF-A0A3E5AKT1-F1
#
_cell.length_a   1.000
_cell.length_b   1.000
_cell.length_c   1.000
_cell.angle_alpha   90.00
_cell.angle_beta   90.00
_cell.angle_gamma   90.00
#
_symmetry.space_group_name_H-M   'P 1'
#
loop_
_entity.id
_entity.type
_entity.pdbx_description
1 polymer ?
#
loop_
_entity_poly.entity_id
_entity_poly.type
_entity_poly.pdbx_seq_one_letter_code
_entity_poly.pdbx_strand_id
1 'polypeptide(L)' 'MNGEKYLLTMHNSQNYSLINAHNSEVLRIMHKGIAGGWAVEDICGFVPEIICGIFIFCRYIEQENEFLIV' A
#
# COMPACT_ATOMS: atom_id res chain seq x y z
N MET A 1 2.46 12.71 -22.27
CA MET A 1 1.41 12.29 -21.31
C MET A 1 1.88 12.72 -19.94
N ASN A 2 1.15 13.60 -19.26
CA ASN A 2 1.45 13.92 -17.87
C ASN A 2 0.87 12.79 -17.02
N GLY A 3 1.73 11.99 -16.41
CA GLY A 3 1.30 11.01 -15.42
C GLY A 3 0.97 11.69 -14.11
N GLU A 4 0.00 11.14 -13.38
CA GLU A 4 -0.31 11.56 -12.01
C GLU A 4 0.76 11.06 -11.04
N LYS A 5 1.12 11.88 -10.06
CA LYS A 5 2.12 11.53 -9.04
C LYS A 5 1.44 11.15 -7.75
N TYR A 6 1.94 10.08 -7.15
CA TYR A 6 1.50 9.60 -5.85
C TYR A 6 2.69 9.29 -4.96
N LEU A 7 2.49 9.42 -3.64
CA LEU A 7 3.41 8.98 -2.61
C LEU A 7 2.85 7.70 -1.96
N LEU A 8 3.60 6.62 -2.06
CA LEU A 8 3.33 5.39 -1.32
C LEU A 8 4.00 5.46 0.05
N THR A 9 3.20 5.35 1.10
CA THR A 9 3.67 5.34 2.49
C THR A 9 3.35 4.00 3.14
N MET A 10 4.39 3.29 3.58
CA MET A 10 4.27 2.08 4.39
C MET A 10 4.36 2.46 5.87
N HIS A 11 3.22 2.73 6.52
CA HIS A 11 3.18 3.20 7.92
C HIS A 11 3.71 2.13 8.89
N ASN A 12 3.39 0.87 8.61
CA ASN A 12 3.91 -0.33 9.25
C ASN A 12 3.53 -1.56 8.39
N SER A 13 3.89 -2.76 8.84
CA SER A 13 3.63 -4.02 8.12
C SER A 13 2.16 -4.45 7.99
N GLN A 14 1.25 -3.61 8.45
CA GLN A 14 -0.20 -3.83 8.46
C GLN A 14 -0.98 -2.65 7.89
N ASN A 15 -0.34 -1.57 7.45
CA ASN A 15 -1.03 -0.36 6.99
C ASN A 15 -0.20 0.39 5.94
N TYR A 16 -0.72 0.42 4.70
CA TYR A 16 -0.14 1.14 3.58
C TYR A 16 -1.13 2.16 3.04
N SER A 17 -0.64 3.33 2.62
CA SER A 17 -1.48 4.30 1.94
C SER A 17 -0.82 4.96 0.75
N LEU A 18 -1.66 5.39 -0.20
CA LEU A 18 -1.27 6.16 -1.36
C LEU A 18 -1.84 7.57 -1.25
N ILE A 19 -0.97 8.57 -1.28
CA ILE A 19 -1.30 9.98 -1.12
C ILE A 19 -1.08 10.69 -2.46
N ASN A 20 -2.07 11.45 -2.92
CA ASN A 20 -1.96 12.22 -4.17
C ASN A 20 -1.26 13.58 -3.96
N ALA A 21 -1.08 14.35 -5.04
CA ALA A 21 -0.46 15.68 -4.98
C ALA A 21 -1.24 16.71 -4.14
N HIS A 22 -2.52 16.46 -3.85
CA HIS A 22 -3.36 17.28 -2.97
C HIS A 22 -3.30 16.84 -1.51
N ASN A 23 -2.35 15.97 -1.15
CA ASN A 23 -2.20 15.41 0.18
C ASN A 23 -3.44 14.64 0.67
N SER A 24 -4.22 14.11 -0.27
CA SER A 24 -5.39 13.27 0.01
C SER A 24 -5.00 11.80 -0.09
N GLU A 25 -5.39 11.02 0.91
CA GLU A 25 -5.30 9.55 0.85
C GLU A 25 -6.33 9.03 -0.14
N VAL A 26 -5.87 8.38 -1.22
CA VAL A 26 -6.72 7.87 -2.30
C VAL A 26 -6.82 6.35 -2.33
N LEU A 27 -5.90 5.67 -1.65
CA LEU A 27 -5.89 4.22 -1.45
C LEU A 27 -5.35 3.92 -0.05
N ARG A 28 -6.02 3.02 0.68
CA ARG A 28 -5.51 2.43 1.91
C ARG A 28 -5.64 0.91 1.88
N ILE A 29 -4.58 0.22 2.26
CA ILE A 29 -4.53 -1.24 2.37
C ILE A 29 -4.15 -1.57 3.82
N MET A 30 -5.07 -2.18 4.55
CA MET A 30 -4.93 -2.38 6.00
C MET A 30 -5.23 -3.82 6.41
N HIS A 31 -4.35 -4.42 7.20
CA HIS A 31 -4.57 -5.75 7.74
C HIS A 31 -5.70 -5.73 8.78
N LYS A 32 -6.60 -6.71 8.74
CA LYS A 32 -7.79 -6.75 9.62
C LYS A 32 -7.52 -7.37 10.99
N GLY A 33 -6.26 -7.45 11.41
CA GLY A 33 -5.85 -8.01 12.70
C GLY A 33 -6.25 -9.48 12.83
N ILE A 34 -6.99 -9.81 13.89
CA ILE A 34 -7.36 -11.20 14.26
C ILE A 34 -8.22 -11.89 13.20
N ALA A 35 -9.04 -11.13 12.47
CA ALA A 35 -9.87 -11.69 11.40
C ALA A 35 -9.05 -12.18 10.20
N GLY A 36 -7.76 -11.80 10.13
CA GLY A 36 -6.90 -12.07 8.99
C GLY A 36 -7.34 -11.34 7.72
N GLY A 37 -6.50 -11.43 6.70
CA GLY A 37 -6.74 -10.75 5.43
C GLY A 37 -6.60 -9.23 5.52
N TRP A 38 -6.92 -8.59 4.40
CA TRP A 38 -6.67 -7.17 4.19
C TRP A 38 -7.93 -6.46 3.71
N ALA A 39 -8.19 -5.28 4.26
CA ALA A 39 -9.18 -4.34 3.76
C ALA A 39 -8.50 -3.41 2.75
N VAL A 40 -9.23 -3.09 1.68
CA VAL A 40 -8.81 -2.14 0.65
C VAL A 40 -9.87 -1.05 0.57
N GLU A 41 -9.46 0.18 0.85
CA GLU A 41 -10.27 1.38 0.68
C GLU A 41 -9.70 2.14 -0.52
N ASP A 42 -10.38 2.09 -1.65
CA ASP A 42 -9.97 2.74 -2.90
C ASP A 42 -11.00 3.79 -3.32
N ILE A 43 -10.57 5.05 -3.35
CA ILE A 43 -11.40 6.20 -3.71
C ILE A 43 -11.24 6.53 -5.21
N CYS A 44 -10.10 6.18 -5.81
CA CYS A 44 -9.75 6.58 -7.17
C CYS A 44 -10.22 5.56 -8.22
N GLY A 45 -10.66 4.38 -7.80
CA GLY A 45 -11.09 3.30 -8.70
C GLY A 45 -9.91 2.73 -9.49
N PHE A 46 -8.78 2.51 -8.81
CA PHE A 46 -7.63 1.85 -9.40
C PHE A 46 -8.02 0.45 -9.89
N VAL A 47 -7.50 0.08 -11.06
CA VAL A 47 -7.69 -1.28 -11.55
C VAL A 47 -7.04 -2.29 -10.58
N PRO A 48 -7.64 -3.48 -10.37
CA PRO A 48 -7.19 -4.44 -9.37
C PRO A 48 -5.70 -4.80 -9.49
N GLU A 49 -5.17 -4.85 -10.71
CA GLU A 49 -3.77 -5.16 -11.01
C GLU A 49 -2.80 -4.15 -10.37
N ILE A 50 -3.18 -2.87 -10.33
CA ILE A 50 -2.39 -1.81 -9.69
C ILE A 50 -2.41 -1.98 -8.17
N ILE A 51 -3.58 -2.25 -7.59
CA ILE A 51 -3.72 -2.46 -6.14
C ILE A 51 -2.91 -3.70 -5.72
N CYS A 52 -3.03 -4.80 -6.45
CA CYS A 52 -2.25 -6.02 -6.20
C CYS A 52 -0.75 -5.77 -6.37
N GLY A 53 -0.33 -5.02 -7.39
CA GLY A 53 1.06 -4.65 -7.61
C GLY A 53 1.64 -3.85 -6.44
N ILE A 54 0.92 -2.84 -5.95
CA ILE A 54 1.30 -2.05 -4.76
C ILE A 54 1.40 -2.97 -3.54
N PHE A 55 0.40 -3.82 -3.31
CA PHE A 55 0.38 -4.72 -2.17
C PHE A 55 1.59 -5.66 -2.17
N ILE A 56 1.85 -6.36 -3.29
CA ILE A 56 2.98 -7.28 -3.43
C ILE A 56 4.31 -6.53 -3.26
N PHE A 57 4.42 -5.34 -3.84
CA PHE A 57 5.61 -4.50 -3.70
C PHE A 57 5.88 -4.13 -2.24
N CYS A 58 4.87 -3.70 -1.47
CA CYS A 58 5.03 -3.43 -0.04
C CYS A 58 5.49 -4.67 0.72
N ARG A 59 4.89 -5.84 0.46
CA ARG A 59 5.28 -7.11 1.10
C ARG A 59 6.70 -7.52 0.75
N TYR A 60 7.14 -7.29 -0.49
CA TYR A 60 8.51 -7.54 -0.91
C TYR A 60 9.51 -6.62 -0.18
N ILE A 61 9.25 -5.31 -0.13
CA ILE A 61 10.11 -4.36 0.59
C ILE A 61 10.21 -4.67 2.08
N GLU A 62 9.13 -5.14 2.70
CA GLU A 62 9.16 -5.64 4.08
C GLU A 62 10.09 -6.83 4.26
N GLN A 63 10.00 -7.82 3.37
CA GLN A 63 10.87 -9.00 3.42
C GLN A 63 12.35 -8.62 3.24
N GLU A 64 12.66 -7.66 2.37
CA GLU A 64 14.04 -7.17 2.19
C GLU A 64 14.53 -6.35 3.40
N ASN A 65 13.62 -5.68 4.13
CA ASN A 65 13.94 -4.91 5.33
C ASN A 65 13.97 -5.74 6.61
N GLU A 66 13.49 -7.00 6.59
CA GLU A 66 13.78 -7.98 7.64
C GLU A 66 15.28 -8.29 7.58
N PHE A 67 16.09 -7.45 8.26
CA PHE A 67 17.46 -7.82 8.58
C PHE A 67 17.45 -9.23 9.16
N LEU A 68 18.22 -10.13 8.57
CA LEU A 68 18.65 -11.36 9.24
C LEU A 68 19.26 -10.93 10.57
N ILE A 69 18.50 -11.06 11.66
CA ILE A 69 19.04 -10.96 13.00
C ILE A 69 20.01 -12.14 13.11
N VAL A 70 21.31 -11.86 12.94
CA VAL A 70 22.41 -12.80 13.22
C VAL A 70 22.75 -12.73 14.70
#